data_AF-A0AAQ3RWG5-F1
#
_entry.id   AF-A0AAQ3RWG5-F1
#
_cell.length_a   1.000
_cell.length_b   1.000
_cell.length_c   1.000
_cell.angle_alpha   90.00
_cell.angle_beta   90.00
_cell.angle_gamma   90.00
#
_symmetry.space_group_name_H-M   'P 1'
#
loop_
_entity.id
_entity.type
_entity.pdbx_description
1 polymer ?
#
loop_
_entity_poly.entity_id
_entity_poly.type
_entity_poly.pdbx_seq_one_letter_code
_entity_poly.pdbx_strand_id
1 'polypeptide(L)'
;MESPHSLSPSSSSSYSSDGVTFDTEEPRTPLAVRRALHLINSGEPHLCLQAARDIRRLTKTSQRCRRQLSQAVGPLVSMLRVDSPESHESALLALLNLAVKDEKYLTTLPFSPFFFPF
;
A
#
# COMPACT_ATOMS: atom_id res chain seq x y z
N MET A 1 -51.28 -42.79 7.10
CA MET A 1 -50.62 -41.59 7.66
C MET A 1 -49.14 -41.70 7.31
N GLU A 2 -48.74 -41.26 6.12
CA GLU A 2 -47.33 -41.25 5.72
C GLU A 2 -47.07 -39.98 4.90
N SER A 3 -46.16 -39.15 5.42
CA SER A 3 -45.79 -37.82 4.90
C SER A 3 -44.92 -37.91 3.64
N PRO A 4 -44.93 -36.89 2.77
CA PRO A 4 -44.18 -36.88 1.51
C PRO A 4 -42.68 -36.63 1.71
N HIS A 5 -41.88 -37.31 0.88
CA HIS A 5 -40.44 -37.13 0.76
C HIS A 5 -40.08 -35.75 0.20
N SER A 6 -39.19 -35.09 0.93
CA SER A 6 -38.34 -33.98 0.53
C SER A 6 -37.60 -34.29 -0.77
N LEU A 7 -37.35 -33.29 -1.61
CA LEU A 7 -36.08 -33.08 -2.33
C LEU A 7 -36.11 -31.70 -3.02
N SER A 8 -35.24 -30.82 -2.54
CA SER A 8 -34.99 -29.46 -3.05
C SER A 8 -34.39 -29.48 -4.46
N PRO A 9 -34.73 -28.52 -5.34
CA PRO A 9 -33.92 -28.29 -6.53
C PRO A 9 -32.63 -27.56 -6.14
N SER A 10 -31.50 -28.28 -6.17
CA SER A 10 -30.17 -27.68 -6.13
C SER A 10 -29.89 -26.97 -7.46
N SER A 11 -30.12 -25.67 -7.50
CA SER A 11 -29.62 -24.83 -8.60
C SER A 11 -28.11 -24.69 -8.47
N SER A 12 -27.38 -25.46 -9.27
CA SER A 12 -25.96 -25.28 -9.54
C SER A 12 -25.74 -23.98 -10.31
N SER A 13 -25.52 -22.88 -9.59
CA SER A 13 -24.97 -21.65 -10.19
C SER A 13 -23.45 -21.67 -10.05
N SER A 14 -22.81 -22.27 -11.05
CA SER A 14 -21.38 -22.14 -11.28
C SER A 14 -21.11 -20.73 -11.78
N TYR A 15 -20.86 -19.79 -10.86
CA TYR A 15 -20.27 -18.51 -11.26
C TYR A 15 -18.76 -18.72 -11.42
N SER A 16 -18.35 -19.05 -12.64
CA SER A 16 -16.96 -18.86 -13.06
C SER A 16 -16.77 -17.36 -13.26
N SER A 17 -16.38 -16.65 -12.19
CA SER A 17 -15.84 -15.31 -12.35
C SER A 17 -14.41 -15.45 -12.83
N ASP A 18 -14.28 -15.43 -14.15
CA ASP A 18 -13.05 -15.35 -14.92
C ASP A 18 -12.05 -14.42 -14.22
N GLY A 19 -10.94 -15.01 -13.78
CA GLY A 19 -9.77 -14.31 -13.32
C GLY A 19 -9.12 -13.62 -14.52
N VAL A 20 -9.58 -12.41 -14.83
CA VAL A 20 -8.86 -11.51 -15.72
C VAL A 20 -7.60 -11.06 -14.97
N THR A 21 -6.54 -11.85 -15.14
CA THR A 21 -5.15 -11.46 -14.87
C THR A 21 -4.76 -10.40 -15.89
N PHE A 22 -5.09 -9.14 -15.59
CA PHE A 22 -4.56 -8.01 -16.33
C PHE A 22 -3.10 -7.79 -15.88
N ASP A 23 -2.19 -8.62 -16.42
CA ASP A 23 -0.76 -8.32 -16.43
C ASP A 23 -0.55 -7.16 -17.42
N THR A 24 -0.74 -5.94 -16.92
CA THR A 24 -0.28 -4.72 -17.59
C THR A 24 0.90 -4.19 -16.80
N GLU A 25 2.07 -4.35 -17.42
CA GLU A 25 3.35 -3.74 -17.07
C GLU A 25 3.28 -2.20 -17.17
N GLU A 26 2.58 -1.55 -16.24
CA GLU A 26 3.08 -0.29 -15.66
C GLU A 26 4.17 -0.66 -14.64
N PRO A 27 5.14 0.21 -14.31
CA PRO A 27 6.19 -0.09 -13.34
C PRO A 27 5.55 -0.42 -11.99
N ARG A 28 5.27 -1.72 -11.76
CA ARG A 28 4.14 -2.25 -10.96
C ARG A 28 3.96 -1.51 -9.63
N THR A 29 3.26 -0.38 -9.65
CA THR A 29 2.77 0.28 -8.45
C THR A 29 1.61 -0.56 -7.98
N PRO A 30 1.69 -1.18 -6.79
CA PRO A 30 0.58 -1.99 -6.29
C PRO A 30 -0.69 -1.14 -6.29
N LEU A 31 -1.83 -1.72 -6.70
CA LEU A 31 -3.11 -1.01 -6.72
C LEU A 31 -3.42 -0.33 -5.38
N ALA A 32 -2.98 -0.94 -4.27
CA ALA A 32 -3.08 -0.36 -2.93
C ALA A 32 -2.30 0.96 -2.77
N VAL A 33 -1.11 1.08 -3.38
CA VAL A 33 -0.32 2.32 -3.38
C VAL A 33 -1.04 3.41 -4.18
N ARG A 34 -1.49 3.10 -5.40
CA ARG A 34 -2.24 4.04 -6.24
C ARG A 34 -3.52 4.53 -5.55
N ARG A 35 -4.27 3.62 -4.92
CA ARG A 35 -5.47 3.96 -4.14
C ARG A 35 -5.16 4.85 -2.95
N ALA A 36 -4.16 4.50 -2.15
CA ALA A 36 -3.77 5.31 -0.99
C ALA A 36 -3.35 6.73 -1.41
N LEU A 37 -2.63 6.85 -2.53
CA LEU A 37 -2.23 8.13 -3.11
C LEU A 37 -3.44 8.93 -3.61
N HIS A 38 -4.41 8.29 -4.24
CA HIS A 38 -5.64 8.97 -4.65
C HIS A 38 -6.43 9.49 -3.44
N LEU A 39 -6.57 8.66 -2.40
CA LEU A 39 -7.32 9.01 -1.20
C LEU A 39 -6.67 10.17 -0.42
N ILE A 40 -5.34 10.18 -0.26
CA ILE A 40 -4.67 11.26 0.47
C ILE A 40 -4.67 12.60 -0.27
N ASN A 41 -4.85 12.57 -1.59
CA ASN A 41 -4.98 13.78 -2.41
C ASN A 41 -6.44 14.28 -2.52
N SER A 42 -7.42 13.55 -1.99
CA SER A 42 -8.82 13.96 -2.02
C SER A 42 -9.12 15.16 -1.12
N GLY A 43 -8.28 15.42 -0.11
CA GLY A 43 -8.48 16.51 0.86
C GLY A 43 -9.51 16.22 1.95
N GLU A 44 -10.28 15.14 1.83
CA GLU A 44 -11.29 14.74 2.81
C GLU A 44 -10.63 14.11 4.05
N PRO A 45 -10.92 14.59 5.28
CA PRO A 45 -10.22 14.17 6.49
C PRO A 45 -10.35 12.66 6.76
N HIS A 46 -11.53 12.08 6.56
CA HIS A 46 -11.77 10.65 6.74
C HIS A 46 -11.02 9.79 5.71
N LEU A 47 -10.92 10.26 4.46
CA LEU A 47 -10.21 9.54 3.39
C LEU A 47 -8.69 9.66 3.56
N CYS A 48 -8.20 10.83 3.95
CA CYS A 48 -6.80 11.06 4.30
C CYS A 48 -6.37 10.19 5.49
N LEU A 49 -7.22 10.05 6.51
CA LEU A 49 -6.97 9.15 7.64
C LEU A 49 -6.85 7.69 7.20
N GLN A 50 -7.78 7.22 6.39
CA GLN A 50 -7.73 5.86 5.84
C GLN A 50 -6.47 5.66 4.98
N ALA A 51 -6.14 6.64 4.14
CA ALA A 51 -4.94 6.62 3.32
C ALA A 51 -3.66 6.54 4.17
N ALA A 52 -3.54 7.34 5.23
CA ALA A 52 -2.37 7.32 6.11
C ALA A 52 -2.18 5.94 6.76
N ARG A 53 -3.27 5.29 7.19
CA ARG A 53 -3.24 3.91 7.72
C ARG A 53 -2.79 2.90 6.68
N ASP A 54 -3.27 3.02 5.45
CA ASP A 54 -2.90 2.12 4.36
C ASP A 54 -1.43 2.32 3.95
N ILE A 55 -0.96 3.56 3.86
CA ILE A 55 0.46 3.92 3.63
C ILE A 55 1.34 3.30 4.72
N ARG A 56 0.96 3.43 6.00
CA ARG A 56 1.68 2.81 7.12
C ARG A 56 1.78 1.29 6.98
N ARG A 57 0.73 0.61 6.53
CA ARG A 57 0.74 -0.85 6.30
C ARG A 57 1.62 -1.22 5.10
N LEU A 58 1.51 -0.49 3.99
CA LEU A 58 2.25 -0.74 2.76
C LEU A 58 3.76 -0.52 2.91
N THR A 59 4.14 0.47 3.71
CA THR A 59 5.55 0.78 4.03
C THR A 59 6.19 -0.25 4.96
N LYS A 60 5.39 -1.00 5.73
CA LYS A 60 5.83 -2.11 6.57
C LYS A 60 6.07 -3.40 5.76
N THR A 61 5.27 -3.65 4.72
CA THR A 61 5.29 -4.92 3.98
C THR A 61 6.26 -4.94 2.79
N SER A 62 6.54 -3.79 2.15
CA SER A 62 7.36 -3.78 0.93
C SER A 62 8.22 -2.53 0.79
N GLN A 63 9.48 -2.75 0.40
CA GLN A 63 10.42 -1.67 0.10
C GLN A 63 10.13 -0.95 -1.22
N ARG A 64 9.61 -1.66 -2.23
CA ARG A 64 9.25 -1.02 -3.51
C ARG A 64 8.13 0.00 -3.34
N CYS A 65 7.16 -0.29 -2.47
CA CYS A 65 6.06 0.62 -2.17
C CYS A 65 6.54 1.95 -1.59
N ARG A 66 7.62 1.96 -0.81
CA ARG A 66 8.14 3.20 -0.18
C ARG A 66 8.57 4.25 -1.20
N ARG A 67 9.33 3.84 -2.22
CA ARG A 67 9.76 4.74 -3.32
C ARG A 67 8.56 5.39 -4.00
N GLN A 68 7.53 4.60 -4.27
CA GLN A 68 6.30 5.04 -4.92
C GLN A 68 5.42 5.91 -4.00
N LEU A 69 5.57 5.78 -2.68
CA LEU A 69 4.83 6.55 -1.67
C LEU A 69 5.53 7.85 -1.25
N SER A 70 6.70 8.17 -1.80
CA SER A 70 7.41 9.44 -1.57
C SER A 70 6.54 10.66 -1.87
N GLN A 71 5.72 10.60 -2.92
CA GLN A 71 4.77 11.65 -3.27
C GLN A 71 3.64 11.86 -2.23
N ALA A 72 3.43 10.90 -1.31
CA ALA A 72 2.47 11.04 -0.22
C ALA A 72 2.97 11.94 0.92
N VAL A 73 4.26 12.26 0.97
CA VAL A 73 4.88 13.04 2.07
C VAL A 73 4.25 14.44 2.18
N GLY A 74 4.06 15.13 1.06
CA GLY A 74 3.43 16.46 1.06
C GLY A 74 2.01 16.44 1.66
N PRO A 75 1.11 15.59 1.13
CA PRO A 75 -0.23 15.42 1.70
C PRO A 75 -0.24 14.97 3.18
N LEU A 76 0.65 14.06 3.58
CA LEU A 76 0.80 13.65 4.99
C LEU A 76 1.21 14.82 5.90
N VAL A 77 2.11 15.69 5.43
CA VAL A 77 2.51 16.89 6.17
C VAL A 77 1.38 17.91 6.25
N SER A 78 0.59 18.08 5.19
CA SER A 78 -0.61 18.92 5.22
C SER A 78 -1.64 18.41 6.23
N MET A 79 -1.78 17.09 6.35
CA MET A 79 -2.66 16.43 7.31
C MET A 79 -2.22 16.66 8.77
N LEU A 80 -0.94 16.91 9.05
CA LEU A 80 -0.44 17.32 10.37
C LEU A 80 -0.84 18.75 10.76
N ARG A 81 -1.18 19.59 9.79
CA ARG A 81 -1.61 20.97 10.02
C ARG A 81 -3.10 21.09 10.37
N VAL A 82 -3.85 20.00 10.21
CA VAL A 82 -5.27 19.93 10.58
C VAL A 82 -5.36 19.55 12.06
N ASP A 83 -6.19 20.27 12.83
CA ASP A 83 -6.42 20.04 14.26
C ASP A 83 -7.26 18.77 14.54
N SER A 84 -6.85 17.63 14.00
CA SER A 84 -7.45 16.31 14.26
C SER A 84 -6.39 15.39 14.87
N PRO A 85 -6.55 14.95 16.13
CA PRO A 85 -5.55 14.14 16.82
C PRO A 85 -5.36 12.77 16.15
N GLU A 86 -6.42 12.11 15.68
CA GLU A 86 -6.29 10.80 15.01
C GLU A 86 -5.56 10.89 13.67
N SER A 87 -5.80 11.99 12.95
CA SER A 87 -5.13 12.29 11.69
C SER A 87 -3.64 12.55 11.93
N HIS A 88 -3.34 13.35 12.95
CA HIS A 88 -1.97 13.69 13.33
C HIS A 88 -1.13 12.44 13.64
N GLU A 89 -1.63 11.55 14.51
CA GLU A 89 -0.93 10.33 14.89
C GLU A 89 -0.70 9.42 13.67
N SER A 90 -1.75 9.20 12.87
CA SER A 90 -1.68 8.33 11.69
C SER A 90 -0.67 8.85 10.66
N ALA A 91 -0.64 10.16 10.45
CA ALA A 91 0.30 10.81 9.53
C ALA A 91 1.75 10.72 10.02
N LEU A 92 2.00 10.96 11.32
CA LEU A 92 3.33 10.80 11.93
C LEU A 92 3.86 9.38 11.79
N LEU A 93 3.03 8.37 12.08
CA LEU A 93 3.44 6.97 11.96
C LEU A 93 3.73 6.56 10.51
N ALA A 94 2.97 7.08 9.55
CA ALA A 94 3.21 6.85 8.13
C ALA A 94 4.54 7.48 7.69
N LEU A 95 4.82 8.73 8.10
CA LEU A 95 6.07 9.42 7.81
C LEU A 95 7.29 8.74 8.45
N LEU A 96 7.18 8.31 9.70
CA LEU A 96 8.23 7.55 10.37
C LEU A 96 8.55 6.27 9.60
N ASN A 97 7.53 5.51 9.18
CA ASN A 97 7.74 4.29 8.41
C ASN A 97 8.35 4.55 7.03
N LEU A 98 8.13 5.73 6.44
CA LEU A 98 8.80 6.16 5.21
C LEU A 98 10.28 6.53 5.47
N ALA A 99 10.58 7.23 6.56
CA ALA A 99 11.91 7.74 6.90
C ALA A 99 12.93 6.66 7.34
N VAL A 100 12.47 5.56 7.94
CA VAL A 100 13.31 4.52 8.59
C VAL A 100 14.30 3.78 7.67
N LYS A 101 14.46 4.09 6.37
CA LYS A 101 15.33 3.25 5.52
C LYS A 101 15.93 3.90 4.28
N ASP A 102 16.76 4.91 4.48
CA ASP A 102 17.89 5.18 3.58
C ASP A 102 19.23 4.62 4.12
N GLU A 103 19.20 3.72 5.10
CA GLU A 103 20.42 3.13 5.67
C GLU A 103 20.96 1.89 4.92
N LYS A 104 20.43 1.56 3.73
CA LYS A 104 20.85 0.36 2.98
C LYS A 104 21.61 0.67 1.67
N TYR A 105 22.60 1.56 1.74
CA TYR A 105 23.58 1.71 0.66
C TYR A 105 25.05 1.79 1.10
N LEU A 106 25.38 1.69 2.40
CA LEU A 106 26.76 1.91 2.88
C LEU A 106 27.54 0.66 3.30
N THR A 107 27.01 -0.55 3.16
CA THR A 107 27.75 -1.78 3.57
C THR A 107 27.88 -2.84 2.47
N THR A 108 27.51 -2.52 1.23
CA THR A 108 27.76 -3.40 0.06
C THR A 108 28.36 -2.59 -1.08
N LEU A 109 29.31 -1.71 -0.77
CA LEU A 109 30.41 -1.53 -1.70
C LEU A 109 31.44 -2.58 -1.29
N PRO A 110 31.80 -3.52 -2.19
CA PRO A 110 33.02 -4.28 -1.94
C PRO A 110 34.11 -3.24 -1.72
N PHE A 111 34.83 -3.35 -0.61
CA PHE A 111 36.19 -2.86 -0.52
C PHE A 111 36.90 -3.40 -1.77
N SER A 112 36.93 -2.61 -2.84
CA SER A 112 37.82 -2.79 -3.97
C SER A 112 39.02 -1.90 -3.68
N PRO A 113 40.01 -2.36 -2.90
CA PRO A 113 41.30 -1.71 -2.97
C PRO A 113 41.84 -2.02 -4.37
N PHE A 114 42.04 -0.98 -5.16
CA PHE A 114 43.18 -0.89 -6.07
C PHE A 114 43.63 -2.22 -6.71
N PHE A 115 43.04 -2.57 -7.87
CA PHE A 115 43.82 -3.25 -8.90
C PHE A 115 43.89 -2.31 -10.10
N PHE A 116 44.89 -1.43 -10.04
CA PHE A 116 45.27 -0.51 -11.11
C PHE A 116 45.87 -1.33 -12.28
N PRO A 117 45.62 -0.95 -13.55
CA PRO A 117 46.29 -1.54 -14.69
C PRO A 117 47.60 -0.80 -14.99
N PHE A 118 48.72 -1.53 -15.09
CA PHE A 118 49.82 -1.31 -16.05
C PHE A 118 50.73 -2.53 -16.08
#